data_AF-A0A0K8PA59-F1
#
_entry.id   AF-A0A0K8PA59-F1
#
_cell.length_a   1.000
_cell.length_b   1.000
_cell.length_c   1.000
_cell.angle_alpha   90.00
_cell.angle_beta   90.00
_cell.angle_gamma   90.00
#
_symmetry.space_group_name_H-M   'P 1'
#
loop_
_entity.id
_entity.type
_entity.pdbx_description
1 polymer ?
#
loop_
_entity_poly.entity_id
_entity_poly.type
_entity_poly.pdbx_seq_one_letter_code
_entity_poly.pdbx_strand_id
1 'polypeptide(L)'
;MAETQFKAGCRGNKWVPIGTHRIRDGYLQRKVSDLPKASPSVNWRCVHELVWIEAHGPVPAGHVVVFRPGCRTTHLARITLDTVELVSRSELMARNTIQNLPAPIKAVTRLRAALTRQINKRARTEEGSA
;
A
#
# COMPACT_ATOMS: atom_id res chain seq x y z
N MET A 1 4.18 15.37 -31.59
CA MET A 1 3.60 14.22 -30.86
C MET A 1 4.33 12.98 -31.37
N ALA A 2 4.96 12.18 -30.50
CA ALA A 2 5.71 11.00 -30.94
C ALA A 2 4.75 9.84 -31.24
N GLU A 3 4.81 9.30 -32.46
CA GLU A 3 4.04 8.13 -32.87
C GLU A 3 4.48 6.90 -32.05
N THR A 4 3.51 6.17 -31.49
CA THR A 4 3.79 4.97 -30.71
C THR A 4 4.27 3.85 -31.62
N GLN A 5 5.51 3.40 -31.47
CA GLN A 5 6.14 2.34 -32.29
C GLN A 5 5.58 0.93 -32.04
N PHE A 6 4.65 0.76 -31.09
CA PHE A 6 4.04 -0.54 -30.80
C PHE A 6 2.88 -0.81 -31.77
N LYS A 7 2.85 -2.01 -32.36
CA LYS A 7 1.72 -2.47 -33.18
C LYS A 7 0.44 -2.43 -32.34
N ALA A 8 -0.63 -1.85 -32.90
CA ALA A 8 -1.94 -1.84 -32.27
C ALA A 8 -2.40 -3.27 -31.95
N GLY A 9 -2.84 -3.51 -30.71
CA GLY A 9 -3.26 -4.83 -30.24
C GLY A 9 -2.19 -5.65 -29.50
N CYS A 10 -0.91 -5.25 -29.54
CA CYS A 10 0.12 -5.90 -28.74
C CYS A 10 0.04 -5.43 -27.28
N ARG A 11 -0.35 -6.34 -26.38
CA ARG A 11 -0.25 -6.11 -24.93
C ARG A 11 1.24 -6.09 -24.55
N GLY A 12 1.66 -5.10 -23.76
CA GLY A 12 3.06 -5.00 -23.35
C GLY A 12 3.49 -6.17 -22.47
N ASN A 13 4.80 -6.48 -22.44
CA ASN A 13 5.37 -7.65 -21.75
C ASN A 13 5.01 -7.77 -20.25
N LYS A 14 4.62 -6.67 -19.61
CA LYS A 14 4.23 -6.63 -18.18
C LYS A 14 2.73 -6.87 -17.95
N TRP A 15 1.98 -7.13 -19.02
CA TRP A 15 0.56 -7.43 -18.92
C TRP A 15 0.33 -8.80 -18.30
N VAL A 16 -0.69 -8.89 -17.46
CA VAL A 16 -1.15 -10.12 -16.81
C VAL A 16 -2.68 -10.18 -16.86
N PRO A 17 -3.30 -11.38 -16.88
CA PRO A 17 -4.75 -11.52 -16.94
C PRO A 17 -5.46 -10.99 -15.67
N ILE A 18 -6.75 -10.69 -15.79
CA ILE A 18 -7.62 -10.37 -14.65
C ILE A 18 -7.66 -11.60 -13.72
N GLY A 19 -7.64 -11.37 -12.41
CA GLY A 19 -7.54 -12.42 -11.40
C GLY A 19 -6.10 -12.78 -10.99
N THR A 20 -5.08 -12.30 -11.71
CA THR A 20 -3.69 -12.47 -11.27
C THR A 20 -3.44 -11.79 -9.92
N HIS A 21 -2.70 -12.47 -9.06
CA HIS A 21 -2.27 -11.95 -7.77
C HIS A 21 -0.84 -11.39 -7.84
N ARG A 22 -0.58 -10.33 -7.09
CA ARG A 22 0.78 -9.80 -6.89
C ARG A 22 0.95 -9.28 -5.47
N ILE A 23 2.21 -9.20 -5.03
CA ILE A 23 2.54 -8.55 -3.75
C ILE A 23 3.03 -7.14 -4.05
N ARG A 24 2.43 -6.14 -3.41
CA ARG A 24 2.86 -4.73 -3.50
C ARG A 24 2.70 -4.07 -2.14
N ASP A 25 3.73 -3.36 -1.68
CA ASP A 25 3.74 -2.63 -0.40
C ASP A 25 3.37 -3.52 0.81
N GLY A 26 3.70 -4.82 0.74
CA GLY A 26 3.37 -5.81 1.77
C GLY A 26 1.94 -6.35 1.74
N TYR A 27 1.13 -5.98 0.74
CA TYR A 27 -0.24 -6.46 0.56
C TYR A 27 -0.38 -7.37 -0.65
N LEU A 28 -1.20 -8.41 -0.52
CA LEU A 28 -1.67 -9.19 -1.66
C LEU A 28 -2.73 -8.40 -2.42
N GLN A 29 -2.48 -8.16 -3.71
CA GLN A 29 -3.40 -7.48 -4.62
C GLN A 29 -3.88 -8.45 -5.69
N ARG A 30 -5.13 -8.31 -6.10
CA ARG A 30 -5.73 -9.02 -7.24
C ARG A 30 -6.01 -8.02 -8.36
N LYS A 31 -5.69 -8.39 -9.60
CA LYS A 31 -6.10 -7.61 -10.77
C LYS A 31 -7.61 -7.76 -10.94
N VAL A 32 -8.35 -6.66 -10.86
CA VAL A 32 -9.83 -6.62 -10.94
C VAL A 32 -10.34 -6.08 -12.26
N SER A 33 -9.55 -5.27 -12.96
CA SER A 33 -9.91 -4.72 -14.27
C SER A 33 -8.67 -4.49 -15.13
N ASP A 34 -8.90 -4.28 -16.42
CA ASP A 34 -7.86 -4.06 -17.43
C ASP A 34 -8.14 -2.78 -18.22
N LEU A 35 -8.42 -1.68 -17.48
CA LEU A 35 -8.72 -0.40 -18.10
C LEU A 35 -7.43 0.28 -18.57
N PRO A 36 -7.32 0.62 -19.86
CA PRO A 36 -6.16 1.34 -20.37
C PRO A 36 -6.13 2.76 -19.79
N LYS A 37 -4.92 3.28 -19.52
CA LYS A 37 -4.67 4.64 -18.96
C LYS A 37 -5.32 4.92 -17.59
N ALA A 38 -5.88 3.92 -16.91
CA ALA A 38 -6.40 4.06 -15.56
C ALA A 38 -5.28 4.02 -14.51
N SER A 39 -5.51 4.65 -13.35
CA SER A 39 -4.60 4.52 -12.20
C SER A 39 -4.44 3.05 -11.81
N PRO A 40 -3.24 2.61 -11.38
CA PRO A 40 -3.03 1.25 -10.90
C PRO A 40 -4.01 0.79 -9.82
N SER A 41 -4.54 1.71 -8.99
CA SER A 41 -5.52 1.40 -7.94
C SER A 41 -6.91 1.03 -8.47
N VAL A 42 -7.22 1.40 -9.72
CA VAL A 42 -8.47 1.00 -10.39
C VAL A 42 -8.36 -0.43 -10.87
N ASN A 43 -7.22 -0.78 -11.48
CA ASN A 43 -6.96 -2.10 -12.05
C ASN A 43 -6.55 -3.14 -10.99
N TRP A 44 -5.99 -2.71 -9.87
CA TRP A 44 -5.51 -3.58 -8.80
C TRP A 44 -6.11 -3.18 -7.47
N ARG A 45 -6.74 -4.15 -6.81
CA ARG A 45 -7.34 -3.99 -5.48
C ARG A 45 -6.70 -4.95 -4.49
N CYS A 46 -6.62 -4.51 -3.23
CA CYS A 46 -6.11 -5.35 -2.17
C CYS A 46 -7.10 -6.47 -1.86
N VAL A 47 -6.61 -7.70 -1.66
CA VAL A 47 -7.49 -8.85 -1.45
C VAL A 47 -8.31 -8.72 -0.16
N HIS A 48 -7.75 -8.15 0.91
CA HIS A 48 -8.48 -7.92 2.16
C HIS A 48 -9.69 -6.97 1.99
N GLU A 49 -9.55 -5.95 1.14
CA GLU A 49 -10.64 -5.04 0.78
C GLU A 49 -11.71 -5.77 -0.01
N LEU A 50 -11.32 -6.63 -0.96
CA LEU A 50 -12.25 -7.42 -1.76
C LEU A 50 -13.04 -8.43 -0.92
N VAL A 51 -12.38 -9.12 0.01
CA VAL A 51 -13.04 -10.06 0.93
C VAL A 51 -14.08 -9.34 1.78
N TRP A 52 -13.76 -8.15 2.28
CA TRP A 52 -14.71 -7.34 3.03
C TRP A 52 -15.91 -6.89 2.17
N ILE A 53 -15.64 -6.40 0.95
CA ILE A 53 -16.68 -5.92 0.03
C ILE A 53 -17.63 -7.05 -0.38
N GLU A 54 -17.11 -8.24 -0.58
CA GLU A 54 -17.92 -9.41 -0.96
C GLU A 54 -18.96 -9.76 0.11
N ALA A 55 -18.64 -9.54 1.39
CA ALA A 55 -19.54 -9.87 2.50
C ALA A 55 -20.43 -8.71 2.96
N HIS A 56 -19.94 -7.46 2.91
CA HIS A 56 -20.63 -6.30 3.51
C HIS A 56 -21.01 -5.22 2.50
N GLY A 57 -20.57 -5.35 1.25
CA GLY A 57 -20.77 -4.34 0.21
C GLY A 57 -19.72 -3.24 0.21
N PRO A 58 -19.99 -2.09 -0.43
CA PRO A 58 -18.99 -1.06 -0.65
C PRO A 58 -18.48 -0.45 0.66
N VAL A 59 -17.17 -0.16 0.71
CA VAL A 59 -16.53 0.51 1.85
C VAL A 59 -17.09 1.94 1.98
N PRO A 60 -17.66 2.32 3.13
CA PRO A 60 -18.17 3.67 3.35
C PRO A 60 -17.08 4.74 3.21
N ALA A 61 -17.46 5.95 2.81
CA ALA A 61 -16.53 7.07 2.74
C ALA A 61 -15.87 7.33 4.11
N GLY A 62 -14.58 7.67 4.10
CA GLY A 62 -13.82 7.90 5.33
C GLY A 62 -13.44 6.66 6.12
N HIS A 63 -13.77 5.46 5.63
CA HIS A 63 -13.38 4.18 6.23
C HIS A 63 -12.34 3.46 5.37
N VAL A 64 -11.62 2.54 6.01
CA VAL A 64 -10.61 1.70 5.38
C VAL A 64 -10.66 0.31 5.98
N VAL A 65 -10.47 -0.70 5.14
CA VAL A 65 -10.35 -2.09 5.59
C VAL A 65 -8.90 -2.33 5.97
N VAL A 66 -8.68 -2.84 7.18
CA VAL A 66 -7.34 -3.18 7.69
C VAL A 66 -7.32 -4.60 8.19
N PHE A 67 -6.12 -5.17 8.28
CA PHE A 67 -5.95 -6.41 9.02
C PHE A 67 -6.02 -6.13 10.52
N ARG A 68 -6.65 -7.04 11.26
CA ARG A 68 -6.56 -7.05 12.71
C ARG A 68 -5.09 -7.18 13.17
N PRO A 69 -4.74 -6.67 14.36
CA PRO A 69 -3.38 -6.77 14.88
C PRO A 69 -2.86 -8.21 14.86
N GLY A 70 -1.70 -8.43 14.23
CA GLY A 70 -1.07 -9.75 14.11
C GLY A 70 -1.61 -10.65 12.99
N CYS A 71 -2.70 -10.28 12.32
CA CYS A 71 -3.30 -11.09 11.25
C CYS A 71 -2.83 -10.73 9.84
N ARG A 72 -1.89 -9.79 9.70
CA ARG A 72 -1.38 -9.35 8.39
C ARG A 72 -0.71 -10.52 7.66
N THR A 73 -1.20 -10.84 6.47
CA THR A 73 -0.69 -11.96 5.67
C THR A 73 -0.74 -11.68 4.18
N THR A 74 0.14 -12.35 3.43
CA THR A 74 0.15 -12.37 1.96
C THR A 74 -0.40 -13.68 1.39
N HIS A 75 -0.80 -14.63 2.26
CA HIS A 75 -1.36 -15.91 1.84
C HIS A 75 -2.87 -15.77 1.61
N LEU A 76 -3.32 -16.02 0.37
CA LEU A 76 -4.72 -15.89 -0.05
C LEU A 76 -5.70 -16.59 0.91
N ALA A 77 -5.41 -17.84 1.28
CA ALA A 77 -6.28 -18.67 2.13
C ALA A 77 -6.44 -18.16 3.57
N ARG A 78 -5.56 -17.25 4.04
CA ARG A 78 -5.61 -16.68 5.39
C ARG A 78 -6.27 -15.30 5.44
N ILE A 79 -6.59 -14.72 4.29
CA ILE A 79 -7.30 -13.45 4.18
C ILE A 79 -8.78 -13.78 4.20
N THR A 80 -9.36 -13.80 5.40
CA THR A 80 -10.76 -14.13 5.66
C THR A 80 -11.45 -12.95 6.35
N LEU A 81 -12.78 -13.00 6.45
CA LEU A 81 -13.56 -11.94 7.11
C LEU A 81 -13.14 -11.74 8.57
N ASP A 82 -12.73 -12.80 9.26
CA ASP A 82 -12.33 -12.73 10.67
C ASP A 82 -10.97 -12.05 10.88
N THR A 83 -10.12 -11.99 9.84
CA THR A 83 -8.79 -11.37 9.92
C THR A 83 -8.79 -9.91 9.51
N VAL A 84 -9.91 -9.41 8.98
CA VAL A 84 -10.09 -8.02 8.55
C VAL A 84 -11.09 -7.29 9.44
N GLU A 85 -10.96 -5.97 9.49
CA GLU A 85 -11.91 -5.09 10.16
C GLU A 85 -12.04 -3.80 9.36
N LEU A 86 -13.22 -3.19 9.43
CA LEU A 86 -13.47 -1.86 8.92
C LEU A 86 -13.17 -0.86 10.04
N VAL A 87 -12.29 0.11 9.77
CA VAL A 87 -11.98 1.19 10.71
C VAL A 87 -12.13 2.54 10.02
N SER A 88 -12.49 3.55 10.78
CA SER A 88 -12.44 4.92 10.29
C SER A 88 -10.99 5.37 10.10
N ARG A 89 -10.75 6.32 9.19
CA ARG A 89 -9.41 6.88 8.98
C ARG A 89 -8.88 7.59 10.23
N SER A 90 -9.76 8.19 11.04
CA SER A 90 -9.40 8.83 12.31
C SER A 90 -8.93 7.80 13.34
N GLU A 91 -9.64 6.68 13.49
CA GLU A 91 -9.21 5.57 14.36
C GLU A 91 -7.88 4.99 13.89
N LEU A 92 -7.72 4.76 12.58
CA LEU A 92 -6.46 4.24 12.03
C LEU A 92 -5.30 5.20 12.30
N MET A 93 -5.52 6.51 12.17
CA MET A 93 -4.52 7.52 12.50
C MET A 93 -4.19 7.47 14.00
N ALA A 94 -5.20 7.43 14.87
CA ALA A 94 -5.00 7.36 16.31
C ALA A 94 -4.17 6.13 16.70
N ARG A 95 -4.48 4.95 16.13
CA ARG A 95 -3.74 3.70 16.36
C ARG A 95 -2.25 3.80 15.99
N ASN A 96 -1.93 4.52 14.91
CA ASN A 96 -0.55 4.61 14.38
C ASN A 96 0.23 5.84 14.87
N THR A 97 -0.39 6.72 15.65
CA THR A 97 0.24 7.98 16.04
C THR A 97 1.33 7.75 17.10
N ILE A 98 2.53 8.31 16.86
CA ILE A 98 3.69 8.23 17.75
C ILE A 98 3.40 8.70 19.19
N GLN A 99 2.42 9.58 19.37
CA GLN A 99 1.99 10.10 20.67
C GLN A 99 1.54 9.00 21.64
N ASN A 100 1.09 7.85 21.13
CA ASN A 100 0.66 6.71 21.95
C ASN A 100 1.81 5.78 22.38
N LEU A 101 3.03 5.98 21.85
CA LEU A 101 4.17 5.12 22.18
C LEU A 101 4.81 5.48 23.53
N PRO A 102 5.45 4.51 24.22
CA PRO A 102 6.25 4.77 25.42
C PRO A 102 7.37 5.80 25.17
N ALA A 103 7.73 6.56 26.22
CA ALA A 103 8.75 7.60 26.13
C ALA A 103 10.11 7.11 25.56
N PRO A 104 10.64 5.91 25.92
CA PRO A 104 11.88 5.41 25.34
C PRO A 104 11.81 5.24 23.82
N ILE A 105 10.69 4.71 23.30
CA ILE A 105 10.49 4.48 21.87
C ILE A 105 10.38 5.81 21.10
N LYS A 106 9.72 6.81 21.70
CA LYS A 106 9.67 8.17 21.17
C LYS A 106 11.07 8.77 21.03
N ALA A 107 11.91 8.60 22.06
CA ALA A 107 13.29 9.11 22.05
C ALA A 107 14.12 8.47 20.92
N VAL A 108 14.08 7.14 20.80
CA VAL A 108 14.80 6.42 19.72
C VAL A 108 14.33 6.85 18.34
N THR A 109 13.02 7.02 18.15
CA THR A 109 12.45 7.45 16.86
C THR A 109 12.94 8.84 16.46
N ARG A 110 12.97 9.78 17.42
CA ARG A 110 13.47 11.15 17.22
C ARG A 110 14.96 11.16 16.92
N LEU A 111 15.75 10.35 17.65
CA LEU A 111 17.18 10.21 17.45
C LEU A 111 17.49 9.69 16.04
N ARG A 112 16.81 8.63 15.60
CA ARG A 112 16.94 8.09 14.24
C ARG A 112 16.68 9.18 13.19
N ALA A 113 15.60 9.94 13.34
CA ALA A 113 15.28 11.02 12.41
C ALA A 113 16.35 12.12 12.40
N ALA A 114 16.93 12.47 13.55
CA ALA A 114 18.02 13.43 13.63
C ALA A 114 19.28 12.93 12.92
N LEU A 115 19.65 11.66 13.12
CA LEU A 115 20.79 11.03 12.45
C LEU A 115 20.58 10.96 10.94
N THR A 116 19.42 10.52 10.46
CA THR A 116 19.10 10.49 9.02
C THR A 116 19.21 11.88 8.39
N ARG A 117 18.78 12.93 9.07
CA ARG A 117 18.94 14.32 8.57
C ARG A 117 20.40 14.72 8.46
N GLN A 118 21.24 14.38 9.43
CA GLN A 118 22.67 14.70 9.40
C GLN A 118 23.40 13.94 8.29
N ILE A 119 23.10 12.64 8.12
CA ILE A 119 23.65 11.82 7.03
C ILE A 119 23.29 12.44 5.68
N ASN A 120 22.00 12.74 5.46
CA ASN A 120 21.52 13.32 4.21
C ASN A 120 22.07 14.74 3.97
N LYS A 121 22.41 15.48 5.02
CA LYS A 121 23.05 16.80 4.89
C LYS A 121 24.47 16.67 4.38
N ARG A 122 25.26 15.74 4.95
CA ARG A 122 26.65 15.50 4.53
C ARG A 122 26.75 14.97 3.10
N ALA A 123 25.92 13.99 2.74
CA ALA A 123 25.89 13.43 1.38
C ALA A 123 25.68 14.52 0.31
N ARG A 124 24.77 15.47 0.55
CA ARG A 124 24.54 16.60 -0.38
C ARG A 124 25.71 17.56 -0.45
N THR A 125 26.45 17.75 0.64
CA THR A 125 27.63 18.62 0.67
C THR A 125 28.78 17.98 -0.11
N GLU A 126 28.96 16.66 -0.01
CA GLU A 126 29.97 15.90 -0.76
C GLU A 126 29.65 15.88 -2.27
N GLU A 127 28.40 15.61 -2.65
CA GLU A 127 27.93 15.62 -4.06
C GLU A 127 28.01 17.00 -4.73
N GLY A 128 27.88 18.08 -3.97
CA GLY A 128 28.02 19.46 -4.47
C GLY A 128 29.46 20.00 -4.48
N SER A 129 30.41 19.22 -3.95
CA SER A 129 31.84 19.56 -3.92
C SER A 129 32.68 18.80 -4.97
N ALA A 130 32.04 17.95 -5.76
CA ALA A 130 32.58 17.26 -6.93
C ALA A 130 32.00 17.87 -8.22
#